data_AF-A0A150TJQ2-F1
#
_entry.id   AF-A0A150TJQ2-F1
#
_cell.length_a   1.000
_cell.length_b   1.000
_cell.length_c   1.000
_cell.angle_alpha   90.00
_cell.angle_beta   90.00
_cell.angle_gamma   90.00
#
_symmetry.space_group_name_H-M   'P 1'
#
loop_
_entity.id
_entity.type
_entity.pdbx_description
1 polymer ?
#
loop_
_entity_poly.entity_id
_entity_poly.type
_entity_poly.pdbx_seq_one_letter_code
_entity_poly.pdbx_strand_id
1 'polypeptide(L)'
;MSIAFGEVSTHNHFALDRGGKVFNRTAPVIKLPPGATETQHLVLVAQLNSSTACFWMKQVCQNKGSQGINEGLKAEAWEQFYQFGGTKLESFPLVATAYPLLESFARHLDTLARDRVSDSARSILDARAASGPAALRAALKSRRDRDLDRLFKMVGLQEELDWLCYKLYGVDPDAEIRDPEQLPSLRPGLRPFELTLAQEDAERRAAIARGDEPDEQPTAWFERHGWEPHTSLDALPPAERRIVESRLERTAASRELSLLEQPTYKRRWYRPDHDAEEREAMELWLADRIEAWARERKEPFTIRQAAAALRADPALLAVGELLTGRPDFDVDALVGERVRADAVPNTKHHVFTAEGLLKRAAWEETWRLQHLEDEGRLPLGEDGKPIPIPVPRKYDRTDYQRPEFWSLRGKLDVPKERFIAFTEVPPPVGEETLYGWAGWTHRERARVLLALDEQLENAGVPVADRYGVMHGVWFLLPYVAWESQDAARDFRADVKSIVGEAGVTEAMLAEWAGRFPLAKPRAGGRGKGKKKA
;
A
#
# COMPACT_ATOMS: atom_id res chain seq x y z
N MET A 1 -0.91 -14.08 -20.95
CA MET A 1 -2.08 -14.03 -20.05
C MET A 1 -1.95 -15.10 -18.97
N SER A 2 -2.48 -14.85 -17.78
CA SER A 2 -2.40 -15.73 -16.61
C SER A 2 -3.65 -15.53 -15.76
N ILE A 3 -4.06 -16.52 -14.98
CA ILE A 3 -5.02 -16.31 -13.89
C ILE A 3 -4.27 -16.50 -12.58
N ALA A 4 -4.15 -15.46 -11.79
CA ALA A 4 -3.50 -15.52 -10.48
C ALA A 4 -4.55 -15.64 -9.38
N PHE A 5 -4.20 -16.32 -8.28
CA PHE A 5 -5.07 -16.38 -7.11
C PHE A 5 -4.26 -16.35 -5.80
N GLY A 6 -4.92 -16.02 -4.69
CA GLY A 6 -4.30 -16.04 -3.38
C GLY A 6 -4.16 -17.48 -2.86
N GLU A 7 -2.94 -17.94 -2.60
CA GLU A 7 -2.71 -19.27 -2.02
C GLU A 7 -3.36 -19.38 -0.65
N VAL A 8 -3.24 -18.35 0.18
CA VAL A 8 -3.85 -18.33 1.51
C VAL A 8 -4.82 -17.17 1.65
N SER A 9 -6.11 -17.49 1.78
CA SER A 9 -7.19 -16.51 1.80
C SER A 9 -8.41 -17.07 2.53
N THR A 10 -9.33 -16.19 2.96
CA THR A 10 -10.62 -16.63 3.53
C THR A 10 -11.59 -17.10 2.45
N HIS A 11 -11.46 -16.60 1.22
CA HIS A 11 -12.33 -16.88 0.07
C HIS A 11 -11.50 -16.99 -1.20
N ASN A 12 -12.08 -17.64 -2.22
CA ASN A 12 -11.52 -17.69 -3.57
C ASN A 12 -11.43 -16.29 -4.20
N HIS A 13 -10.24 -15.97 -4.71
CA HIS A 13 -9.98 -14.71 -5.42
C HIS A 13 -9.12 -15.00 -6.65
N PHE A 14 -9.76 -15.17 -7.80
CA PHE A 14 -9.08 -15.40 -9.07
C PHE A 14 -9.12 -14.14 -9.93
N ALA A 15 -7.95 -13.68 -10.36
CA ALA A 15 -7.80 -12.45 -11.14
C ALA A 15 -7.14 -12.75 -12.49
N LEU A 16 -7.73 -12.23 -13.57
CA LEU A 16 -7.13 -12.28 -14.90
C LEU A 16 -5.99 -11.28 -15.01
N ASP A 17 -4.80 -11.79 -15.30
CA ASP A 17 -3.61 -11.01 -15.61
C ASP A 17 -3.33 -11.05 -17.12
N ARG A 18 -3.43 -9.88 -17.76
CA ARG A 18 -3.15 -9.71 -19.19
C ARG A 18 -1.65 -9.51 -19.47
N GLY A 19 -0.79 -9.50 -18.45
CA GLY A 19 0.67 -9.40 -18.54
C GLY A 19 1.23 -8.23 -17.74
N GLY A 20 2.57 -8.14 -17.69
CA GLY A 20 3.28 -7.04 -17.02
C GLY A 20 3.37 -7.15 -15.49
N LYS A 21 2.94 -8.29 -14.92
CA LYS A 21 3.02 -8.55 -13.47
C LYS A 21 3.97 -9.70 -13.16
N VAL A 22 4.68 -9.58 -12.05
CA VAL A 22 5.51 -10.64 -11.46
C VAL A 22 4.82 -11.14 -10.21
N PHE A 23 4.69 -12.46 -10.07
CA PHE A 23 4.01 -13.11 -8.96
C PHE A 23 5.03 -13.68 -7.98
N ASN A 24 4.75 -13.54 -6.68
CA ASN A 24 5.54 -14.19 -5.64
C ASN A 24 5.09 -15.64 -5.46
N ARG A 25 5.83 -16.43 -4.68
CA ARG A 25 5.53 -17.85 -4.44
C ARG A 25 4.15 -18.14 -3.82
N THR A 26 3.52 -17.15 -3.17
CA THR A 26 2.20 -17.25 -2.53
C THR A 26 1.05 -16.76 -3.42
N ALA A 27 1.34 -16.48 -4.70
CA ALA A 27 0.37 -16.12 -5.72
C ALA A 27 0.46 -17.15 -6.88
N PRO A 28 -0.11 -18.35 -6.72
CA PRO A 28 -0.07 -19.37 -7.75
C PRO A 28 -0.79 -18.89 -9.02
N VAL A 29 -0.39 -19.44 -10.16
CA VAL A 29 -0.89 -19.04 -11.47
C VAL A 29 -1.42 -20.23 -12.25
N ILE A 30 -2.55 -20.04 -12.91
CA ILE A 30 -3.10 -20.95 -13.91
C ILE A 30 -2.69 -20.41 -15.29
N LYS A 31 -2.11 -21.28 -16.10
CA LYS A 31 -1.77 -21.02 -17.49
C LYS A 31 -2.59 -21.93 -18.38
N LEU A 32 -3.33 -21.34 -19.31
CA LEU A 32 -4.04 -22.11 -20.33
C LEU A 32 -3.07 -22.48 -21.46
N PRO A 33 -3.36 -23.54 -22.25
CA PRO A 33 -2.54 -23.94 -23.39
C PRO A 33 -2.28 -22.80 -24.38
N PRO A 34 -1.15 -22.86 -25.13
CA PRO A 34 -0.91 -21.92 -26.23
C PRO A 34 -2.11 -21.88 -27.20
N GLY A 35 -2.51 -20.68 -27.61
CA GLY A 35 -3.68 -20.47 -28.48
C GLY A 35 -5.01 -20.28 -27.74
N ALA A 36 -5.04 -20.41 -26.41
CA ALA A 36 -6.24 -20.11 -25.63
C ALA A 36 -6.65 -18.63 -25.73
N THR A 37 -7.95 -18.39 -25.93
CA THR A 37 -8.50 -17.05 -26.10
C THR A 37 -8.75 -16.35 -24.77
N GLU A 38 -8.90 -15.02 -24.80
CA GLU A 38 -9.32 -14.24 -23.62
C GLU A 38 -10.68 -14.67 -23.10
N THR A 39 -11.63 -15.00 -24.00
CA THR A 39 -12.93 -15.56 -23.65
C THR A 39 -12.81 -16.83 -22.81
N GLN A 40 -11.92 -17.76 -23.17
CA GLN A 40 -11.72 -18.99 -22.38
C GLN A 40 -11.18 -18.69 -20.98
N HIS A 41 -10.32 -17.68 -20.85
CA HIS A 41 -9.84 -17.25 -19.53
C HIS A 41 -10.97 -16.63 -18.70
N LEU A 42 -11.82 -15.80 -19.32
CA LEU A 42 -12.97 -15.16 -18.66
C LEU A 42 -14.00 -16.20 -18.17
N VAL A 43 -14.34 -17.19 -19.01
CA VAL A 43 -15.26 -18.28 -18.62
C VAL A 43 -14.72 -19.09 -17.44
N LEU A 44 -13.41 -19.33 -17.41
CA LEU A 44 -12.78 -20.01 -16.28
C LEU A 44 -12.81 -19.15 -15.01
N VAL A 45 -12.47 -17.86 -15.12
CA VAL A 45 -12.49 -16.91 -14.00
C VAL A 45 -13.89 -16.74 -13.41
N ALA A 46 -14.94 -16.76 -14.23
CA ALA A 46 -16.33 -16.74 -13.76
C ALA A 46 -16.64 -17.92 -12.84
N GLN A 47 -16.36 -19.15 -13.29
CA GLN A 47 -16.62 -20.35 -12.50
C GLN A 47 -15.76 -20.39 -11.23
N LEU A 48 -14.47 -20.07 -11.34
CA LEU A 48 -13.54 -20.12 -10.22
C LEU A 48 -13.81 -19.07 -9.14
N ASN A 49 -14.47 -17.95 -9.46
CA ASN A 49 -14.92 -16.95 -8.48
C ASN A 49 -16.37 -17.14 -8.00
N SER A 50 -17.01 -18.26 -8.33
CA SER A 50 -18.35 -18.56 -7.82
C SER A 50 -18.33 -19.04 -6.35
N SER A 51 -19.45 -18.88 -5.66
CA SER A 51 -19.67 -19.49 -4.34
C SER A 51 -19.58 -21.02 -4.37
N THR A 52 -20.01 -21.66 -5.48
CA THR A 52 -19.88 -23.11 -5.69
C THR A 52 -18.41 -23.54 -5.67
N ALA A 53 -17.55 -22.81 -6.39
CA ALA A 53 -16.12 -23.06 -6.36
C ALA A 53 -15.52 -22.85 -4.96
N CYS A 54 -15.94 -21.78 -4.27
CA CYS A 54 -15.49 -21.51 -2.91
C CYS A 54 -15.86 -22.65 -1.95
N PHE A 55 -17.10 -23.12 -2.01
CA PHE A 55 -17.57 -24.27 -1.23
C PHE A 55 -16.74 -25.51 -1.49
N TRP A 56 -16.59 -25.90 -2.76
CA TRP A 56 -15.82 -27.08 -3.13
C TRP A 56 -14.36 -26.96 -2.64
N MET A 57 -13.72 -25.80 -2.86
CA MET A 57 -12.35 -25.55 -2.45
C MET A 57 -12.19 -25.71 -0.94
N LYS A 58 -13.14 -25.20 -0.13
CA LYS A 58 -13.13 -25.34 1.32
C LYS A 58 -13.36 -26.78 1.82
N GLN A 59 -13.95 -27.66 1.01
CA GLN A 59 -14.06 -29.09 1.35
C GLN A 59 -12.75 -29.86 1.15
N VAL A 60 -11.98 -29.50 0.11
CA VAL A 60 -10.81 -30.29 -0.32
C VAL A 60 -9.46 -29.67 0.05
N CYS A 61 -9.45 -28.38 0.40
CA CYS A 61 -8.24 -27.63 0.75
C CYS A 61 -8.08 -27.48 2.27
N GLN A 62 -6.84 -27.24 2.72
CA GLN A 62 -6.53 -27.19 4.14
C GLN A 62 -7.03 -25.90 4.79
N ASN A 63 -7.84 -26.04 5.84
CA ASN A 63 -8.17 -24.95 6.75
C ASN A 63 -6.95 -24.64 7.66
N LYS A 64 -6.52 -23.38 7.67
CA LYS A 64 -5.42 -22.85 8.49
C LYS A 64 -5.91 -22.13 9.75
N GLY A 65 -7.23 -21.94 9.93
CA GLY A 65 -7.81 -21.22 11.05
C GLY A 65 -7.38 -19.75 11.11
N SER A 66 -6.87 -19.31 12.27
CA SER A 66 -6.25 -18.00 12.50
C SER A 66 -4.76 -17.99 12.17
N GLN A 67 -4.21 -16.86 11.71
CA GLN A 67 -2.82 -16.76 11.28
C GLN A 67 -1.85 -16.11 12.29
N GLY A 68 -2.25 -15.85 13.55
CA GLY A 68 -1.26 -15.36 14.52
C GLY A 68 -1.73 -15.23 15.98
N ILE A 69 -0.73 -15.00 16.86
CA ILE A 69 -0.85 -14.81 18.31
C ILE A 69 -1.54 -13.47 18.69
N ASN A 70 -1.68 -12.55 17.74
CA ASN A 70 -2.35 -11.24 17.90
C ASN A 70 -3.60 -11.09 17.03
N GLU A 71 -4.02 -12.14 16.33
CA GLU A 71 -5.33 -12.16 15.70
C GLU A 71 -6.31 -12.62 16.78
N GLY A 72 -7.27 -11.78 17.15
CA GLY A 72 -8.34 -12.19 18.07
C GLY A 72 -9.00 -13.50 17.61
N LEU A 73 -9.68 -14.20 18.52
CA LEU A 73 -10.40 -15.43 18.21
C LEU A 73 -11.32 -15.20 17.00
N LYS A 74 -11.06 -15.92 15.91
CA LYS A 74 -11.92 -15.96 14.73
C LYS A 74 -13.08 -16.87 15.02
N ALA A 75 -14.20 -16.29 15.43
CA ALA A 75 -15.34 -17.03 15.94
C ALA A 75 -16.16 -17.65 14.80
N GLU A 76 -16.20 -17.00 13.63
CA GLU A 76 -17.08 -17.41 12.53
C GLU A 76 -16.31 -18.10 11.39
N ALA A 77 -16.93 -19.09 10.74
CA ALA A 77 -16.30 -19.90 9.69
C ALA A 77 -15.81 -19.08 8.49
N TRP A 78 -16.49 -17.97 8.17
CA TRP A 78 -16.10 -17.06 7.08
C TRP A 78 -14.83 -16.27 7.37
N GLU A 79 -14.38 -16.21 8.62
CA GLU A 79 -13.13 -15.55 9.01
C GLU A 79 -11.90 -16.45 8.84
N GLN A 80 -12.10 -17.76 8.75
CA GLN A 80 -11.02 -18.75 8.75
C GLN A 80 -10.23 -18.73 7.43
N PHE A 81 -8.90 -18.77 7.52
CA PHE A 81 -8.04 -18.83 6.35
C PHE A 81 -7.94 -20.26 5.81
N TYR A 82 -7.89 -20.40 4.49
CA TYR A 82 -7.67 -21.66 3.80
C TYR A 82 -6.43 -21.56 2.91
N GLN A 83 -5.67 -22.64 2.82
CA GLN A 83 -4.59 -22.79 1.84
C GLN A 83 -5.16 -23.48 0.59
N PHE A 84 -5.49 -22.69 -0.42
CA PHE A 84 -5.96 -23.12 -1.73
C PHE A 84 -4.78 -23.62 -2.57
N GLY A 85 -4.51 -24.92 -2.50
CA GLY A 85 -3.39 -25.55 -3.21
C GLY A 85 -3.71 -25.85 -4.68
N GLY A 86 -2.76 -25.53 -5.58
CA GLY A 86 -2.90 -25.77 -7.02
C GLY A 86 -3.21 -27.23 -7.39
N THR A 87 -2.54 -28.20 -6.76
CA THR A 87 -2.77 -29.64 -7.01
C THR A 87 -4.20 -30.07 -6.68
N LYS A 88 -4.82 -29.49 -5.64
CA LYS A 88 -6.23 -29.77 -5.37
C LYS A 88 -7.09 -29.13 -6.44
N LEU A 89 -6.82 -27.87 -6.77
CA LEU A 89 -7.58 -27.11 -7.76
C LEU A 89 -7.63 -27.75 -9.15
N GLU A 90 -6.62 -28.53 -9.55
CA GLU A 90 -6.63 -29.30 -10.81
C GLU A 90 -7.83 -30.26 -10.93
N SER A 91 -8.36 -30.73 -9.79
CA SER A 91 -9.53 -31.61 -9.74
C SER A 91 -10.88 -30.88 -9.66
N PHE A 92 -10.89 -29.53 -9.72
CA PHE A 92 -12.13 -28.77 -9.70
C PHE A 92 -12.97 -29.10 -10.94
N PRO A 93 -14.22 -29.56 -10.79
CA PRO A 93 -15.06 -29.89 -11.93
C PRO A 93 -15.45 -28.61 -12.66
N LEU A 94 -15.10 -28.48 -13.94
CA LEU A 94 -15.55 -27.37 -14.79
C LEU A 94 -16.81 -27.78 -15.54
N VAL A 95 -17.87 -26.97 -15.42
CA VAL A 95 -19.14 -27.22 -16.14
C VAL A 95 -19.04 -26.89 -17.62
N ALA A 96 -18.20 -25.91 -17.98
CA ALA A 96 -17.98 -25.53 -19.37
C ALA A 96 -16.62 -24.85 -19.56
N THR A 97 -15.99 -25.07 -20.71
CA THR A 97 -14.81 -24.30 -21.16
C THR A 97 -15.18 -23.15 -22.10
N ALA A 98 -16.43 -23.13 -22.58
CA ALA A 98 -17.04 -22.04 -23.32
C ALA A 98 -18.54 -22.00 -22.99
N TYR A 99 -19.04 -20.85 -22.54
CA TYR A 99 -20.46 -20.65 -22.27
C TYR A 99 -20.79 -19.15 -22.39
N PRO A 100 -21.63 -18.73 -23.36
CA PRO A 100 -21.82 -17.30 -23.66
C PRO A 100 -22.24 -16.44 -22.45
N LEU A 101 -23.10 -16.98 -21.58
CA LEU A 101 -23.58 -16.22 -20.43
C LEU A 101 -22.49 -16.07 -19.34
N LEU A 102 -21.68 -17.11 -19.08
CA LEU A 102 -20.54 -17.03 -18.15
C LEU A 102 -19.50 -16.03 -18.68
N GLU A 103 -19.25 -16.04 -19.98
CA GLU A 103 -18.40 -15.05 -20.63
C GLU A 103 -18.95 -13.64 -20.43
N SER A 104 -20.25 -13.43 -20.66
CA SER A 104 -20.87 -12.12 -20.51
C SER A 104 -20.77 -11.60 -19.07
N PHE A 105 -21.07 -12.42 -18.07
CA PHE A 105 -20.88 -12.06 -16.66
C PHE A 105 -19.44 -11.70 -16.33
N ALA A 106 -18.48 -12.55 -16.73
CA ALA A 106 -17.06 -12.30 -16.50
C ALA A 106 -16.59 -11.00 -17.15
N ARG A 107 -17.04 -10.72 -18.39
CA ARG A 107 -16.68 -9.51 -19.14
C ARG A 107 -17.21 -8.24 -18.48
N HIS A 108 -18.45 -8.27 -18.00
CA HIS A 108 -19.05 -7.14 -17.27
C HIS A 108 -18.32 -6.88 -15.95
N LEU A 109 -18.07 -7.94 -15.16
CA LEU A 109 -17.32 -7.84 -13.90
C LEU A 109 -15.90 -7.34 -14.10
N ASP A 110 -15.17 -7.87 -15.10
CA ASP A 110 -13.82 -7.43 -15.44
C ASP A 110 -13.79 -5.96 -15.91
N THR A 111 -14.76 -5.54 -16.71
CA THR A 111 -14.86 -4.15 -17.18
C THR A 111 -15.13 -3.19 -16.03
N LEU A 112 -16.12 -3.49 -15.17
CA LEU A 112 -16.39 -2.66 -14.00
C LEU A 112 -15.21 -2.60 -13.03
N ALA A 113 -14.51 -3.72 -12.81
CA ALA A 113 -13.31 -3.76 -11.97
C ALA A 113 -12.20 -2.86 -12.54
N ARG A 114 -11.95 -2.91 -13.87
CA ARG A 114 -10.97 -2.05 -14.53
C ARG A 114 -11.37 -0.59 -14.50
N ASP A 115 -12.65 -0.29 -14.70
CA ASP A 115 -13.18 1.09 -14.66
C ASP A 115 -13.05 1.70 -13.26
N ARG A 116 -13.25 0.92 -12.19
CA ARG A 116 -13.01 1.36 -10.82
C ARG A 116 -11.54 1.69 -10.56
N VAL A 117 -10.62 0.92 -11.13
CA VAL A 117 -9.18 1.16 -11.00
C VAL A 117 -8.75 2.40 -11.80
N SER A 118 -9.30 2.61 -13.00
CA SER A 118 -8.96 3.77 -13.84
C SER A 118 -9.59 5.09 -13.35
N ASP A 119 -10.83 5.05 -12.86
CA ASP A 119 -11.55 6.19 -12.24
C ASP A 119 -11.16 6.36 -10.76
N SER A 120 -9.85 6.35 -10.47
CA SER A 120 -9.28 6.55 -9.13
C SER A 120 -9.32 8.01 -8.69
N ALA A 121 -9.22 8.27 -7.38
CA ALA A 121 -9.10 9.64 -6.87
C ALA A 121 -7.90 10.36 -7.51
N ARG A 122 -6.77 9.66 -7.67
CA ARG A 122 -5.56 10.24 -8.26
C ARG A 122 -5.74 10.68 -9.72
N SER A 123 -6.48 9.92 -10.53
CA SER A 123 -6.61 10.20 -11.97
C SER A 123 -7.36 11.51 -12.27
N ILE A 124 -8.12 12.04 -11.31
CA ILE A 124 -8.86 13.29 -11.47
C ILE A 124 -8.17 14.51 -10.84
N LEU A 125 -7.15 14.32 -9.99
CA LEU A 125 -6.52 15.42 -9.25
C LEU A 125 -5.90 16.47 -10.17
N ASP A 126 -5.02 16.07 -11.08
CA ASP A 126 -4.30 17.00 -11.97
C ASP A 126 -5.28 17.87 -12.79
N ALA A 127 -6.28 17.25 -13.40
CA ALA A 127 -7.23 17.94 -14.26
C ALA A 127 -8.20 18.87 -13.50
N ARG A 128 -8.56 18.51 -12.26
CA ARG A 128 -9.63 19.20 -11.51
C ARG A 128 -9.12 20.17 -10.47
N ALA A 129 -7.97 19.91 -9.85
CA ALA A 129 -7.36 20.80 -8.88
C ALA A 129 -7.04 22.17 -9.50
N ALA A 130 -6.56 22.21 -10.75
CA ALA A 130 -6.29 23.46 -11.47
C ALA A 130 -7.54 24.34 -11.67
N SER A 131 -8.74 23.76 -11.61
CA SER A 131 -10.02 24.48 -11.71
C SER A 131 -10.52 25.02 -10.36
N GLY A 132 -9.74 24.84 -9.28
CA GLY A 132 -10.04 25.33 -7.94
C GLY A 132 -10.75 24.33 -7.02
N PRO A 133 -10.85 24.64 -5.71
CA PRO A 133 -11.29 23.72 -4.67
C PRO A 133 -12.75 23.27 -4.82
N ALA A 134 -13.64 24.16 -5.27
CA ALA A 134 -15.04 23.82 -5.50
C ALA A 134 -15.22 22.78 -6.63
N ALA A 135 -14.49 22.96 -7.73
CA ALA A 135 -14.51 22.03 -8.86
C ALA A 135 -13.92 20.67 -8.46
N LEU A 136 -12.81 20.67 -7.71
CA LEU A 136 -12.20 19.45 -7.20
C LEU A 136 -13.15 18.68 -6.26
N ARG A 137 -13.78 19.36 -5.30
CA ARG A 137 -14.76 18.76 -4.37
C ARG A 137 -15.95 18.14 -5.11
N ALA A 138 -16.49 18.84 -6.11
CA ALA A 138 -17.57 18.31 -6.94
C ALA A 138 -17.15 17.07 -7.75
N ALA A 139 -15.92 17.09 -8.30
CA ALA A 139 -15.39 15.96 -9.07
C ALA A 139 -15.16 14.71 -8.20
N LEU A 140 -14.59 14.88 -6.99
CA LEU A 140 -14.40 13.80 -6.02
C LEU A 140 -15.75 13.20 -5.61
N LYS A 141 -16.74 14.03 -5.24
CA LYS A 141 -18.10 13.56 -4.96
C LYS A 141 -18.68 12.76 -6.13
N SER A 142 -18.58 13.28 -7.35
CA SER A 142 -19.09 12.60 -8.54
C SER A 142 -18.38 11.26 -8.79
N ARG A 143 -17.07 11.18 -8.52
CA ARG A 143 -16.31 9.91 -8.56
C ARG A 143 -16.82 8.94 -7.49
N ARG A 144 -17.04 9.38 -6.25
CA ARG A 144 -17.62 8.53 -5.19
C ARG A 144 -18.96 7.92 -5.61
N ASP A 145 -19.85 8.76 -6.15
CA ASP A 145 -21.17 8.34 -6.61
C ASP A 145 -21.05 7.27 -7.72
N ARG A 146 -20.18 7.48 -8.72
CA ARG A 146 -19.91 6.49 -9.78
C ARG A 146 -19.24 5.22 -9.24
N ASP A 147 -18.32 5.35 -8.30
CA ASP A 147 -17.64 4.21 -7.68
C ASP A 147 -18.64 3.29 -6.98
N LEU A 148 -19.51 3.85 -6.14
CA LEU A 148 -20.55 3.08 -5.45
C LEU A 148 -21.53 2.42 -6.42
N ASP A 149 -21.95 3.13 -7.48
CA ASP A 149 -22.81 2.52 -8.50
C ASP A 149 -22.13 1.32 -9.17
N ARG A 150 -20.86 1.45 -9.58
CA ARG A 150 -20.09 0.33 -10.14
C ARG A 150 -19.94 -0.82 -9.14
N LEU A 151 -19.70 -0.52 -7.85
CA LEU A 151 -19.61 -1.54 -6.81
C LEU A 151 -20.91 -2.34 -6.71
N PHE A 152 -22.05 -1.64 -6.65
CA PHE A 152 -23.36 -2.27 -6.51
C PHE A 152 -23.74 -3.07 -7.75
N LYS A 153 -23.36 -2.63 -8.95
CA LYS A 153 -23.47 -3.43 -10.18
C LYS A 153 -22.64 -4.71 -10.10
N MET A 154 -21.40 -4.62 -9.63
CA MET A 154 -20.55 -5.81 -9.46
C MET A 154 -21.12 -6.79 -8.42
N VAL A 155 -21.73 -6.28 -7.35
CA VAL A 155 -22.42 -7.11 -6.34
C VAL A 155 -23.59 -7.87 -6.98
N GLY A 156 -24.45 -7.18 -7.74
CA GLY A 156 -25.58 -7.80 -8.44
C GLY A 156 -25.14 -8.82 -9.49
N LEU A 157 -24.13 -8.49 -10.30
CA LEU A 157 -23.54 -9.40 -11.29
C LEU A 157 -22.93 -10.64 -10.65
N GLN A 158 -22.20 -10.49 -9.55
CA GLN A 158 -21.61 -11.62 -8.83
C GLN A 158 -22.68 -12.50 -8.20
N GLU A 159 -23.72 -11.88 -7.62
CA GLU A 159 -24.85 -12.63 -7.06
C GLU A 159 -25.51 -13.47 -8.16
N GLU A 160 -25.84 -12.86 -9.30
CA GLU A 160 -26.44 -13.57 -10.42
C GLU A 160 -25.51 -14.66 -11.01
N LEU A 161 -24.21 -14.42 -11.06
CA LEU A 161 -23.20 -15.40 -11.48
C LEU A 161 -23.16 -16.62 -10.54
N ASP A 162 -23.30 -16.42 -9.23
CA ASP A 162 -23.38 -17.53 -8.27
C ASP A 162 -24.63 -18.39 -8.56
N TRP A 163 -25.79 -17.76 -8.79
CA TRP A 163 -27.02 -18.48 -9.16
C TRP A 163 -26.92 -19.19 -10.51
N LEU A 164 -26.24 -18.58 -11.49
CA LEU A 164 -25.92 -19.27 -12.75
C LEU A 164 -25.06 -20.51 -12.50
N CYS A 165 -24.07 -20.42 -11.61
CA CYS A 165 -23.28 -21.59 -11.24
C CYS A 165 -24.13 -22.65 -10.53
N TYR A 166 -25.01 -22.28 -9.59
CA TYR A 166 -25.93 -23.26 -8.97
C TYR A 166 -26.75 -24.02 -10.01
N LYS A 167 -27.23 -23.32 -11.05
CA LYS A 167 -27.91 -23.94 -12.18
C LYS A 167 -27.03 -24.90 -12.96
N LEU A 168 -25.85 -24.44 -13.37
CA LEU A 168 -24.94 -25.22 -14.22
C LEU A 168 -24.35 -26.45 -13.50
N TYR A 169 -24.13 -26.36 -12.19
CA TYR A 169 -23.67 -27.49 -11.36
C TYR A 169 -24.83 -28.38 -10.88
N GLY A 170 -26.08 -28.06 -11.23
CA GLY A 170 -27.26 -28.86 -10.88
C GLY A 170 -27.70 -28.75 -9.41
N VAL A 171 -27.22 -27.75 -8.68
CA VAL A 171 -27.67 -27.43 -7.31
C VAL A 171 -29.09 -26.87 -7.32
N ASP A 172 -29.39 -25.98 -8.27
CA ASP A 172 -30.73 -25.51 -8.56
C ASP A 172 -30.95 -25.40 -10.08
N PRO A 173 -31.34 -26.50 -10.75
CA PRO A 173 -31.53 -26.54 -12.20
C PRO A 173 -32.59 -25.55 -12.71
N ASP A 174 -33.56 -25.19 -11.85
CA ASP A 174 -34.69 -24.35 -12.18
C ASP A 174 -34.47 -22.88 -11.81
N ALA A 175 -33.25 -22.51 -11.40
CA ALA A 175 -32.92 -21.12 -11.09
C ALA A 175 -33.17 -20.20 -12.30
N GLU A 176 -33.88 -19.11 -12.05
CA GLU A 176 -34.04 -18.01 -13.00
C GLU A 176 -32.75 -17.18 -13.03
N ILE A 177 -32.19 -17.04 -14.23
CA ILE A 177 -30.96 -16.28 -14.47
C ILE A 177 -31.28 -15.09 -15.38
N ARG A 178 -30.98 -13.90 -14.89
CA ARG A 178 -31.19 -12.64 -15.60
C ARG A 178 -30.02 -12.31 -16.50
N ASP A 179 -30.30 -11.51 -17.52
CA ASP A 179 -29.28 -11.00 -18.43
C ASP A 179 -28.33 -10.03 -17.69
N PRO A 180 -27.00 -10.23 -17.73
CA PRO A 180 -26.04 -9.31 -17.11
C PRO A 180 -26.16 -7.86 -17.58
N GLU A 181 -26.64 -7.59 -18.80
CA GLU A 181 -26.82 -6.22 -19.31
C GLU A 181 -27.97 -5.47 -18.64
N GLN A 182 -28.95 -6.21 -18.11
CA GLN A 182 -30.18 -5.67 -17.53
C GLN A 182 -30.18 -5.70 -16.00
N LEU A 183 -29.08 -6.13 -15.38
CA LEU A 183 -29.02 -6.25 -13.94
C LEU A 183 -28.97 -4.88 -13.25
N PRO A 184 -29.87 -4.63 -12.29
CA PRO A 184 -29.83 -3.43 -11.48
C PRO A 184 -28.68 -3.50 -10.47
N SER A 185 -28.28 -2.33 -10.00
CA SER A 185 -27.34 -2.19 -8.87
C SER A 185 -27.92 -2.84 -7.61
N LEU A 186 -27.15 -3.72 -6.97
CA LEU A 186 -27.53 -4.38 -5.70
C LEU A 186 -26.60 -3.93 -4.58
N ARG A 187 -27.16 -3.32 -3.53
CA ARG A 187 -26.38 -2.92 -2.35
C ARG A 187 -26.00 -4.16 -1.52
N PRO A 188 -24.76 -4.28 -1.01
CA PRO A 188 -24.46 -5.23 0.05
C PRO A 188 -25.39 -5.03 1.25
N GLY A 189 -25.77 -6.13 1.88
CA GLY A 189 -26.83 -6.24 2.89
C GLY A 189 -28.18 -6.67 2.32
N LEU A 190 -28.40 -6.60 0.99
CA LEU A 190 -29.67 -6.97 0.33
C LEU A 190 -29.58 -8.26 -0.48
N ARG A 191 -28.45 -8.99 -0.43
CA ARG A 191 -28.35 -10.32 -1.04
C ARG A 191 -29.15 -11.35 -0.22
N PRO A 192 -29.67 -12.42 -0.83
CA PRO A 192 -30.49 -13.42 -0.13
C PRO A 192 -29.85 -13.92 1.18
N PHE A 193 -28.61 -14.42 1.13
CA PHE A 193 -27.94 -14.89 2.36
C PHE A 193 -27.70 -13.79 3.41
N GLU A 194 -27.53 -12.53 3.00
CA GLU A 194 -27.32 -11.42 3.94
C GLU A 194 -28.61 -11.04 4.66
N LEU A 195 -29.75 -11.14 3.98
CA LEU A 195 -31.06 -10.91 4.59
C LEU A 195 -31.37 -11.98 5.64
N THR A 196 -31.15 -13.26 5.30
CA THR A 196 -31.26 -14.37 6.26
C THR A 196 -30.32 -14.15 7.45
N LEU A 197 -29.05 -13.84 7.18
CA LEU A 197 -28.05 -13.58 8.22
C LEU A 197 -28.45 -12.40 9.12
N ALA A 198 -28.96 -11.31 8.55
CA ALA A 198 -29.38 -10.13 9.30
C ALA A 198 -30.61 -10.42 10.19
N GLN A 199 -31.55 -11.22 9.70
CA GLN A 199 -32.73 -11.64 10.47
C GLN A 199 -32.32 -12.50 11.66
N GLU A 200 -31.49 -13.53 11.43
CA GLU A 200 -30.99 -14.37 12.51
C GLU A 200 -30.13 -13.59 13.50
N ASP A 201 -29.28 -12.65 13.04
CA ASP A 201 -28.49 -11.77 13.91
C ASP A 201 -29.38 -10.89 14.79
N ALA A 202 -30.44 -10.30 14.22
CA ALA A 202 -31.41 -9.50 14.96
C ALA A 202 -32.12 -10.32 16.04
N GLU A 203 -32.51 -11.56 15.72
CA GLU A 203 -33.12 -12.50 16.67
C GLU A 203 -32.16 -12.87 17.80
N ARG A 204 -30.90 -13.23 17.48
CA ARG A 204 -29.85 -13.55 18.46
C ARG A 204 -29.60 -12.37 19.40
N ARG A 205 -29.48 -11.15 18.86
CA ARG A 205 -29.30 -9.92 19.66
C ARG A 205 -30.51 -9.64 20.56
N ALA A 206 -31.72 -9.84 20.05
CA ALA A 206 -32.94 -9.69 20.84
C ALA A 206 -33.04 -10.74 21.96
N ALA A 207 -32.60 -11.97 21.72
CA ALA A 207 -32.52 -13.03 22.72
C ALA A 207 -31.55 -12.67 23.85
N ILE A 208 -30.34 -12.23 23.51
CA ILE A 208 -29.35 -11.74 24.49
C ILE A 208 -29.91 -10.56 25.29
N ALA A 209 -30.62 -9.62 24.65
CA ALA A 209 -31.23 -8.49 25.34
C ALA A 209 -32.33 -8.90 26.34
N ARG A 210 -32.97 -10.06 26.15
CA ARG A 210 -33.92 -10.66 27.11
C ARG A 210 -33.24 -11.48 28.21
N GLY A 211 -31.93 -11.71 28.11
CA GLY A 211 -31.17 -12.56 29.03
C GLY A 211 -31.11 -14.03 28.62
N ASP A 212 -31.52 -14.36 27.39
CA ASP A 212 -31.34 -15.70 26.83
C ASP A 212 -29.87 -15.93 26.43
N GLU A 213 -29.38 -17.16 26.50
CA GLU A 213 -28.04 -17.57 26.03
C GLU A 213 -28.18 -18.36 24.71
N PRO A 214 -28.14 -17.71 23.53
CA PRO A 214 -28.26 -18.42 22.25
C PRO A 214 -27.03 -19.30 21.98
N ASP A 215 -27.24 -20.42 21.29
CA ASP A 215 -26.17 -21.37 20.92
C ASP A 215 -25.08 -20.72 20.05
N GLU A 216 -25.44 -19.71 19.26
CA GLU A 216 -24.55 -18.95 18.40
C GLU A 216 -24.54 -17.47 18.78
N GLN A 217 -23.36 -16.85 18.68
CA GLN A 217 -23.19 -15.43 18.94
C GLN A 217 -23.68 -14.57 17.76
N PRO A 218 -24.07 -13.31 18.00
CA PRO A 218 -24.32 -12.33 16.95
C PRO A 218 -23.15 -12.24 15.97
N THR A 219 -23.45 -12.09 14.67
CA THR A 219 -22.43 -12.04 13.61
C THR A 219 -21.71 -10.69 13.60
N ALA A 220 -20.42 -10.71 13.26
CA ALA A 220 -19.63 -9.53 12.98
C ALA A 220 -19.62 -9.16 11.48
N TRP A 221 -20.36 -9.88 10.62
CA TRP A 221 -20.33 -9.69 9.17
C TRP A 221 -20.55 -8.24 8.73
N PHE A 222 -21.63 -7.60 9.18
CA PHE A 222 -22.01 -6.26 8.75
C PHE A 222 -21.00 -5.20 9.21
N GLU A 223 -20.61 -5.25 10.48
CA GLU A 223 -19.60 -4.35 11.06
C GLU A 223 -18.25 -4.50 10.34
N ARG A 224 -17.78 -5.74 10.14
CA ARG A 224 -16.49 -6.03 9.49
C ARG A 224 -16.42 -5.50 8.05
N HIS A 225 -17.55 -5.49 7.35
CA HIS A 225 -17.61 -5.07 5.94
C HIS A 225 -18.10 -3.63 5.75
N GLY A 226 -18.55 -2.96 6.82
CA GLY A 226 -18.96 -1.55 6.80
C GLY A 226 -20.34 -1.31 6.16
N TRP A 227 -21.24 -2.31 6.19
CA TRP A 227 -22.59 -2.21 5.65
C TRP A 227 -23.64 -2.34 6.75
N GLU A 228 -24.80 -1.73 6.54
CA GLU A 228 -25.93 -1.87 7.45
C GLU A 228 -26.63 -3.22 7.23
N PRO A 229 -27.03 -3.93 8.30
CA PRO A 229 -27.90 -5.09 8.17
C PRO A 229 -29.28 -4.65 7.70
N HIS A 230 -29.87 -5.41 6.76
CA HIS A 230 -31.24 -5.22 6.32
C HIS A 230 -32.04 -6.47 6.62
N THR A 231 -33.19 -6.33 7.29
CA THR A 231 -34.07 -7.45 7.67
C THR A 231 -35.37 -7.51 6.88
N SER A 232 -35.65 -6.51 6.03
CA SER A 232 -36.81 -6.47 5.15
C SER A 232 -36.43 -6.14 3.70
N LEU A 233 -37.32 -6.51 2.78
CA LEU A 233 -37.19 -6.26 1.34
C LEU A 233 -37.82 -4.95 0.88
N ASP A 234 -38.27 -4.10 1.82
CA ASP A 234 -39.05 -2.90 1.52
C ASP A 234 -38.28 -1.90 0.66
N ALA A 235 -36.95 -1.88 0.81
CA ALA A 235 -36.05 -1.01 0.04
C ALA A 235 -35.86 -1.45 -1.41
N LEU A 236 -36.24 -2.68 -1.77
CA LEU A 236 -36.09 -3.19 -3.13
C LEU A 236 -37.32 -2.82 -3.99
N PRO A 237 -37.12 -2.45 -5.27
CA PRO A 237 -38.22 -2.30 -6.21
C PRO A 237 -38.89 -3.66 -6.49
N PRO A 238 -40.14 -3.67 -7.01
CA PRO A 238 -40.95 -4.88 -7.08
C PRO A 238 -40.33 -6.04 -7.88
N ALA A 239 -39.61 -5.74 -8.97
CA ALA A 239 -39.00 -6.76 -9.81
C ALA A 239 -37.83 -7.46 -9.08
N GLU A 240 -36.99 -6.69 -8.40
CA GLU A 240 -35.85 -7.18 -7.62
C GLU A 240 -36.34 -7.93 -6.38
N ARG A 241 -37.36 -7.40 -5.71
CA ARG A 241 -38.00 -8.05 -4.56
C ARG A 241 -38.47 -9.45 -4.91
N ARG A 242 -39.20 -9.63 -6.01
CA ARG A 242 -39.69 -10.95 -6.45
C ARG A 242 -38.56 -11.96 -6.65
N ILE A 243 -37.45 -11.55 -7.26
CA ILE A 243 -36.29 -12.44 -7.46
C ILE A 243 -35.66 -12.82 -6.13
N VAL A 244 -35.48 -11.86 -5.22
CA VAL A 244 -34.90 -12.12 -3.90
C VAL A 244 -35.82 -13.00 -3.05
N GLU A 245 -37.13 -12.77 -3.05
CA GLU A 245 -38.13 -13.62 -2.37
C GLU A 245 -38.07 -15.07 -2.87
N SER A 246 -38.12 -15.26 -4.19
CA SER A 246 -37.99 -16.59 -4.82
C SER A 246 -36.70 -17.30 -4.39
N ARG A 247 -35.59 -16.56 -4.31
CA ARG A 247 -34.28 -17.10 -3.89
C ARG A 247 -34.24 -17.46 -2.41
N LEU A 248 -34.86 -16.66 -1.54
CA LEU A 248 -35.02 -16.96 -0.12
C LEU A 248 -35.87 -18.23 0.07
N GLU A 249 -37.00 -18.33 -0.62
CA GLU A 249 -37.89 -19.51 -0.58
C GLU A 249 -37.17 -20.77 -1.07
N ARG A 250 -36.45 -20.69 -2.19
CA ARG A 250 -35.65 -21.81 -2.73
C ARG A 250 -34.55 -22.25 -1.76
N THR A 251 -33.86 -21.28 -1.14
CA THR A 251 -32.82 -21.57 -0.16
C THR A 251 -33.38 -22.23 1.10
N ALA A 252 -34.55 -21.78 1.57
CA ALA A 252 -35.23 -22.40 2.71
C ALA A 252 -35.73 -23.83 2.39
N ALA A 253 -36.11 -24.09 1.14
CA ALA A 253 -36.62 -25.39 0.70
C ALA A 253 -35.53 -26.41 0.30
N SER A 254 -34.29 -25.97 0.06
CA SER A 254 -33.18 -26.84 -0.36
C SER A 254 -32.02 -26.81 0.63
N ARG A 255 -31.69 -28.00 1.16
CA ARG A 255 -30.52 -28.17 2.03
C ARG A 255 -29.23 -27.81 1.30
N GLU A 256 -29.09 -28.20 0.05
CA GLU A 256 -27.91 -27.96 -0.78
C GLU A 256 -27.68 -26.45 -0.98
N LEU A 257 -28.73 -25.69 -1.31
CA LEU A 257 -28.66 -24.23 -1.40
C LEU A 257 -28.34 -23.59 -0.06
N SER A 258 -28.97 -24.04 1.03
CA SER A 258 -28.74 -23.50 2.38
C SER A 258 -27.28 -23.62 2.84
N LEU A 259 -26.53 -24.61 2.32
CA LEU A 259 -25.10 -24.74 2.59
C LEU A 259 -24.27 -23.72 1.81
N LEU A 260 -24.66 -23.38 0.58
CA LEU A 260 -23.92 -22.49 -0.32
C LEU A 260 -24.23 -21.01 -0.08
N GLU A 261 -25.49 -20.68 0.20
CA GLU A 261 -25.97 -19.33 0.51
C GLU A 261 -25.63 -18.97 1.97
N GLN A 262 -24.33 -18.91 2.25
CA GLN A 262 -23.77 -18.55 3.55
C GLN A 262 -22.59 -17.59 3.41
N PRO A 263 -22.30 -16.79 4.45
CA PRO A 263 -21.13 -15.90 4.50
C PRO A 263 -19.80 -16.59 4.21
N THR A 264 -19.72 -17.89 4.48
CA THR A 264 -18.53 -18.73 4.31
C THR A 264 -18.13 -18.91 2.85
N TYR A 265 -19.06 -18.80 1.91
CA TYR A 265 -18.80 -19.11 0.49
C TYR A 265 -19.10 -17.93 -0.42
N LYS A 266 -20.02 -17.05 -0.02
CA LYS A 266 -20.41 -15.88 -0.80
C LYS A 266 -19.33 -14.80 -0.75
N ARG A 267 -19.15 -14.09 -1.87
CA ARG A 267 -18.11 -13.06 -2.00
C ARG A 267 -18.28 -11.95 -0.97
N ARG A 268 -17.17 -11.56 -0.36
CA ARG A 268 -17.09 -10.44 0.59
C ARG A 268 -16.94 -9.11 -0.16
N TRP A 269 -17.77 -8.13 0.19
CA TRP A 269 -17.74 -6.78 -0.37
C TRP A 269 -17.56 -5.77 0.75
N TYR A 270 -16.44 -5.06 0.76
CA TYR A 270 -16.16 -4.04 1.77
C TYR A 270 -16.64 -2.69 1.29
N ARG A 271 -17.19 -1.88 2.19
CA ARG A 271 -17.46 -0.48 1.92
C ARG A 271 -16.13 0.26 1.69
N PRO A 272 -15.96 0.94 0.55
CA PRO A 272 -14.77 1.75 0.32
C PRO A 272 -14.68 2.89 1.34
N ASP A 273 -13.48 3.14 1.85
CA ASP A 273 -13.18 4.35 2.62
C ASP A 273 -12.69 5.44 1.66
N HIS A 274 -13.65 6.08 0.99
CA HIS A 274 -13.33 7.13 0.02
C HIS A 274 -12.61 8.32 0.65
N ASP A 275 -12.86 8.63 1.93
CA ASP A 275 -12.17 9.72 2.61
C ASP A 275 -10.67 9.39 2.78
N ALA A 276 -10.34 8.16 3.20
CA ALA A 276 -8.95 7.71 3.28
C ALA A 276 -8.29 7.62 1.89
N GLU A 277 -8.96 7.02 0.90
CA GLU A 277 -8.44 6.92 -0.48
C GLU A 277 -8.13 8.30 -1.08
N GLU A 278 -9.04 9.26 -0.91
CA GLU A 278 -8.88 10.61 -1.46
C GLU A 278 -7.79 11.39 -0.72
N ARG A 279 -7.70 11.25 0.60
CA ARG A 279 -6.62 11.84 1.39
C ARG A 279 -5.26 11.28 0.96
N GLU A 280 -5.12 9.97 0.87
CA GLU A 280 -3.88 9.33 0.40
C GLU A 280 -3.51 9.80 -1.01
N ALA A 281 -4.47 9.85 -1.93
CA ALA A 281 -4.24 10.32 -3.29
C ALA A 281 -3.77 11.78 -3.33
N MET A 282 -4.37 12.66 -2.52
CA MET A 282 -4.00 14.07 -2.40
C MET A 282 -2.63 14.28 -1.74
N GLU A 283 -2.32 13.51 -0.69
CA GLU A 283 -1.00 13.55 -0.04
C GLU A 283 0.09 13.07 -0.99
N LEU A 284 -0.15 11.99 -1.74
CA LEU A 284 0.76 11.49 -2.76
C LEU A 284 0.93 12.50 -3.90
N TRP A 285 -0.17 13.15 -4.32
CA TRP A 285 -0.15 14.19 -5.35
C TRP A 285 0.68 15.40 -4.91
N LEU A 286 0.51 15.83 -3.67
CA LEU A 286 1.29 16.92 -3.10
C LEU A 286 2.78 16.56 -3.04
N ALA A 287 3.11 15.33 -2.62
CA ALA A 287 4.48 14.84 -2.60
C ALA A 287 5.11 14.84 -4.01
N ASP A 288 4.37 14.34 -5.02
CA ASP A 288 4.84 14.34 -6.42
C ASP A 288 5.04 15.75 -6.95
N ARG A 289 4.19 16.71 -6.57
CA ARG A 289 4.30 18.10 -7.00
C ARG A 289 5.52 18.79 -6.42
N ILE A 290 5.80 18.57 -5.12
CA ILE A 290 6.99 19.11 -4.45
C ILE A 290 8.25 18.44 -5.02
N GLU A 291 8.22 17.12 -5.23
CA GLU A 291 9.36 16.39 -5.79
C GLU A 291 9.67 16.84 -7.23
N ALA A 292 8.66 17.04 -8.07
CA ALA A 292 8.85 17.54 -9.44
C ALA A 292 9.56 18.89 -9.45
N TRP A 293 9.21 19.79 -8.53
CA TRP A 293 9.93 21.06 -8.37
C TRP A 293 11.35 20.87 -7.85
N ALA A 294 11.55 20.00 -6.84
CA ALA A 294 12.85 19.74 -6.25
C ALA A 294 13.84 19.08 -7.22
N ARG A 295 13.35 18.20 -8.11
CA ARG A 295 14.14 17.46 -9.11
C ARG A 295 14.92 18.37 -10.05
N GLU A 296 14.35 19.51 -10.42
CA GLU A 296 14.98 20.48 -11.32
C GLU A 296 16.09 21.30 -10.63
N ARG A 297 16.23 21.17 -9.31
CA ARG A 297 17.23 21.91 -8.55
C ARG A 297 18.57 21.21 -8.54
N LYS A 298 19.64 22.01 -8.65
CA LYS A 298 21.04 21.58 -8.44
C LYS A 298 21.60 22.01 -7.08
N GLU A 299 20.81 22.77 -6.33
CA GLU A 299 21.16 23.30 -5.02
C GLU A 299 20.11 22.88 -3.98
N PRO A 300 20.50 22.75 -2.71
CA PRO A 300 19.56 22.50 -1.64
C PRO A 300 18.54 23.64 -1.50
N PHE A 301 17.48 23.39 -0.75
CA PHE A 301 16.41 24.35 -0.52
C PHE A 301 15.88 24.31 0.91
N THR A 302 15.30 25.42 1.35
CA THR A 302 14.50 25.48 2.58
C THR A 302 13.03 25.18 2.28
N ILE A 303 12.27 24.80 3.32
CA ILE A 303 10.81 24.67 3.22
C ILE A 303 10.17 25.97 2.72
N ARG A 304 10.66 27.13 3.20
CA ARG A 304 10.17 28.45 2.75
C ARG A 304 10.37 28.66 1.25
N GLN A 305 11.51 28.24 0.69
CA GLN A 305 11.75 28.33 -0.76
C GLN A 305 10.80 27.43 -1.55
N ALA A 306 10.59 26.19 -1.09
CA ALA A 306 9.63 25.27 -1.71
C ALA A 306 8.19 25.81 -1.65
N ALA A 307 7.77 26.27 -0.47
CA ALA A 307 6.46 26.85 -0.26
C ALA A 307 6.24 28.12 -1.10
N ALA A 308 7.23 29.02 -1.15
CA ALA A 308 7.16 30.23 -1.96
C ALA A 308 7.02 29.92 -3.46
N ALA A 309 7.78 28.95 -3.97
CA ALA A 309 7.70 28.54 -5.38
C ALA A 309 6.34 27.94 -5.75
N LEU A 310 5.68 27.27 -4.80
CA LEU A 310 4.44 26.55 -5.01
C LEU A 310 3.18 27.34 -4.62
N ARG A 311 3.33 28.47 -3.92
CA ARG A 311 2.22 29.28 -3.39
C ARG A 311 1.26 29.81 -4.46
N ALA A 312 1.77 30.01 -5.68
CA ALA A 312 0.97 30.50 -6.81
C ALA A 312 0.29 29.38 -7.60
N ASP A 313 0.51 28.10 -7.27
CA ASP A 313 -0.08 26.96 -7.99
C ASP A 313 -1.55 26.78 -7.57
N PRO A 314 -2.53 27.06 -8.45
CA PRO A 314 -3.94 26.94 -8.12
C PRO A 314 -4.34 25.50 -7.75
N ALA A 315 -3.67 24.50 -8.33
CA ALA A 315 -3.92 23.11 -8.03
C ALA A 315 -3.46 22.75 -6.61
N LEU A 316 -2.31 23.27 -6.18
CA LEU A 316 -1.83 23.06 -4.82
C LEU A 316 -2.73 23.75 -3.80
N LEU A 317 -3.22 24.96 -4.11
CA LEU A 317 -4.18 25.66 -3.25
C LEU A 317 -5.49 24.88 -3.11
N ALA A 318 -6.02 24.32 -4.20
CA ALA A 318 -7.22 23.50 -4.18
C ALA A 318 -7.03 22.22 -3.35
N VAL A 319 -5.93 21.49 -3.56
CA VAL A 319 -5.61 20.27 -2.81
C VAL A 319 -5.36 20.58 -1.33
N GLY A 320 -4.64 21.65 -1.03
CA GLY A 320 -4.35 22.09 0.34
C GLY A 320 -5.62 22.48 1.11
N GLU A 321 -6.57 23.19 0.47
CA GLU A 321 -7.86 23.49 1.11
C GLU A 321 -8.61 22.22 1.48
N LEU A 322 -8.65 21.23 0.59
CA LEU A 322 -9.37 19.97 0.83
C LEU A 322 -8.69 19.10 1.90
N LEU A 323 -7.35 19.02 1.89
CA LEU A 323 -6.59 18.28 2.91
C LEU A 323 -6.71 18.89 4.32
N THR A 324 -6.74 20.23 4.40
CA THR A 324 -6.77 20.95 5.69
C THR A 324 -8.18 21.32 6.15
N GLY A 325 -9.17 21.24 5.26
CA GLY A 325 -10.56 21.59 5.51
C GLY A 325 -10.83 23.10 5.64
N ARG A 326 -9.88 23.97 5.25
CA ARG A 326 -10.01 25.44 5.37
C ARG A 326 -9.29 26.18 4.23
N PRO A 327 -9.83 27.31 3.74
CA PRO A 327 -9.24 28.05 2.62
C PRO A 327 -8.00 28.87 3.01
N ASP A 328 -7.86 29.25 4.27
CA ASP A 328 -6.78 30.08 4.82
C ASP A 328 -5.68 29.24 5.49
N PHE A 329 -5.38 28.08 4.92
CA PHE A 329 -4.33 27.20 5.44
C PHE A 329 -2.93 27.78 5.20
N ASP A 330 -1.98 27.37 6.03
CA ASP A 330 -0.58 27.77 5.92
C ASP A 330 0.17 26.85 4.92
N VAL A 331 0.56 27.41 3.78
CA VAL A 331 1.29 26.70 2.72
C VAL A 331 2.66 26.22 3.22
N ASP A 332 3.35 27.00 4.03
CA ASP A 332 4.67 26.65 4.57
C ASP A 332 4.55 25.49 5.56
N ALA A 333 3.49 25.47 6.36
CA ALA A 333 3.18 24.35 7.23
C ALA A 333 2.86 23.08 6.43
N LEU A 334 2.00 23.17 5.41
CA LEU A 334 1.58 22.04 4.58
C LEU A 334 2.77 21.43 3.80
N VAL A 335 3.52 22.26 3.07
CA VAL A 335 4.71 21.82 2.34
C VAL A 335 5.76 21.28 3.31
N GLY A 336 5.95 21.94 4.44
CA GLY A 336 6.91 21.52 5.45
C GLY A 336 6.56 20.19 6.11
N GLU A 337 5.28 19.91 6.38
CA GLU A 337 4.84 18.61 6.86
C GLU A 337 5.17 17.52 5.84
N ARG A 338 4.82 17.74 4.57
CA ARG A 338 5.06 16.75 3.50
C ARG A 338 6.55 16.50 3.26
N VAL A 339 7.36 17.56 3.13
CA VAL A 339 8.81 17.44 2.93
C VAL A 339 9.46 16.68 4.07
N ARG A 340 9.12 17.00 5.33
CA ARG A 340 9.70 16.30 6.50
C ARG A 340 9.28 14.84 6.58
N ALA A 341 8.04 14.54 6.24
CA ALA A 341 7.52 13.17 6.27
C ALA A 341 8.15 12.28 5.18
N ASP A 342 8.62 12.87 4.07
CA ASP A 342 9.32 12.17 2.98
C ASP A 342 10.83 12.45 2.96
N ALA A 343 11.41 12.90 4.08
CA ALA A 343 12.83 13.18 4.20
C ALA A 343 13.53 12.25 5.20
N VAL A 344 14.72 11.80 4.85
CA VAL A 344 15.64 11.11 5.76
C VAL A 344 16.93 11.94 5.89
N PRO A 345 17.48 12.11 7.11
CA PRO A 345 18.78 12.76 7.31
C PRO A 345 19.89 12.14 6.45
N ASN A 346 20.76 12.97 5.89
CA ASN A 346 21.94 12.50 5.15
C ASN A 346 22.93 11.76 6.05
N THR A 347 23.11 12.24 7.28
CA THR A 347 24.02 11.63 8.26
C THR A 347 23.40 10.45 9.01
N LYS A 348 24.12 9.31 9.03
CA LYS A 348 23.67 8.07 9.70
C LYS A 348 23.40 8.25 11.19
N HIS A 349 24.10 9.17 11.86
CA HIS A 349 23.92 9.48 13.29
C HIS A 349 22.56 10.10 13.62
N HIS A 350 21.91 10.70 12.63
CA HIS A 350 20.55 11.24 12.77
C HIS A 350 19.48 10.27 12.28
N VAL A 351 19.86 9.16 11.66
CA VAL A 351 18.94 8.10 11.21
C VAL A 351 18.81 7.02 12.28
N PHE A 352 19.95 6.56 12.82
CA PHE A 352 20.02 5.36 13.65
C PHE A 352 20.23 5.66 15.14
N THR A 353 19.68 4.80 15.99
CA THR A 353 20.01 4.72 17.41
C THR A 353 21.42 4.15 17.60
N ALA A 354 21.93 4.11 18.83
CA ALA A 354 23.24 3.50 19.11
C ALA A 354 23.32 2.04 18.65
N GLU A 355 22.26 1.24 18.87
CA GLU A 355 22.20 -0.13 18.38
C GLU A 355 22.11 -0.19 16.85
N GLY A 356 21.31 0.69 16.25
CA GLY A 356 21.21 0.80 14.80
C GLY A 356 22.56 1.16 14.15
N LEU A 357 23.38 2.01 14.77
CA LEU A 357 24.72 2.35 14.30
C LEU A 357 25.67 1.15 14.32
N LEU A 358 25.57 0.24 15.31
CA LEU A 358 26.33 -1.01 15.32
C LEU A 358 25.93 -1.92 14.16
N LYS A 359 24.62 -2.05 13.89
CA LYS A 359 24.13 -2.80 12.72
C LYS A 359 24.61 -2.15 11.42
N ARG A 360 24.58 -0.82 11.34
CA ARG A 360 25.04 -0.05 10.19
C ARG A 360 26.53 -0.25 9.91
N ALA A 361 27.39 -0.22 10.92
CA ALA A 361 28.81 -0.49 10.78
C ALA A 361 29.07 -1.91 10.24
N ALA A 362 28.33 -2.91 10.72
CA ALA A 362 28.42 -4.28 10.20
C ALA A 362 27.99 -4.37 8.72
N TRP A 363 26.93 -3.66 8.32
CA TRP A 363 26.52 -3.55 6.92
C TRP A 363 27.55 -2.84 6.05
N GLU A 364 28.12 -1.72 6.52
CA GLU A 364 29.16 -0.98 5.79
C GLU A 364 30.41 -1.84 5.56
N GLU A 365 30.81 -2.66 6.54
CA GLU A 365 31.91 -3.62 6.37
C GLU A 365 31.57 -4.74 5.38
N THR A 366 30.37 -5.31 5.46
CA THR A 366 29.89 -6.29 4.48
C THR A 366 29.91 -5.71 3.06
N TRP A 367 29.42 -4.48 2.87
CA TRP A 367 29.47 -3.83 1.56
C TRP A 367 30.91 -3.60 1.11
N ARG A 368 31.79 -3.12 1.98
CA ARG A 368 33.21 -2.93 1.66
C ARG A 368 33.87 -4.23 1.18
N LEU A 369 33.57 -5.36 1.82
CA LEU A 369 34.05 -6.69 1.39
C LEU A 369 33.46 -7.10 0.04
N GLN A 370 32.19 -6.84 -0.21
CA GLN A 370 31.55 -7.10 -1.51
C GLN A 370 32.18 -6.26 -2.63
N HIS A 371 32.53 -5.01 -2.37
CA HIS A 371 33.23 -4.18 -3.36
C HIS A 371 34.63 -4.73 -3.65
N LEU A 372 35.35 -5.23 -2.62
CA LEU A 372 36.64 -5.90 -2.85
C LEU A 372 36.47 -7.19 -3.66
N GLU A 373 35.39 -7.93 -3.45
CA GLU A 373 35.06 -9.12 -4.25
C GLU A 373 34.80 -8.76 -5.72
N ASP A 374 33.98 -7.74 -5.98
CA ASP A 374 33.70 -7.23 -7.33
C ASP A 374 34.97 -6.74 -8.04
N GLU A 375 35.92 -6.17 -7.30
CA GLU A 375 37.24 -5.76 -7.81
C GLU A 375 38.25 -6.92 -7.95
N GLY A 376 37.90 -8.15 -7.55
CA GLY A 376 38.81 -9.30 -7.55
C GLY A 376 39.94 -9.21 -6.51
N ARG A 377 39.74 -8.42 -5.46
CA ARG A 377 40.70 -8.10 -4.39
C ARG A 377 40.32 -8.68 -3.03
N LEU A 378 39.24 -9.46 -2.95
CA LEU A 378 38.84 -10.12 -1.71
C LEU A 378 39.94 -11.12 -1.28
N PRO A 379 40.41 -11.08 -0.02
CA PRO A 379 41.41 -12.03 0.45
C PRO A 379 40.94 -13.49 0.31
N LEU A 380 41.87 -14.36 -0.05
CA LEU A 380 41.63 -15.80 -0.11
C LEU A 380 41.95 -16.44 1.26
N GLY A 381 41.17 -17.44 1.64
CA GLY A 381 41.46 -18.33 2.75
C GLY A 381 42.59 -19.31 2.43
N GLU A 382 42.96 -20.12 3.42
CA GLU A 382 44.02 -21.14 3.27
C GLU A 382 43.71 -22.19 2.19
N ASP A 383 42.44 -22.38 1.85
CA ASP A 383 41.97 -23.28 0.79
C ASP A 383 41.96 -22.65 -0.62
N GLY A 384 42.48 -21.42 -0.74
CA GLY A 384 42.54 -20.67 -1.99
C GLY A 384 41.20 -20.10 -2.45
N LYS A 385 40.14 -20.15 -1.62
CA LYS A 385 38.82 -19.59 -1.93
C LYS A 385 38.61 -18.23 -1.26
N PRO A 386 37.75 -17.35 -1.82
CA PRO A 386 37.42 -16.09 -1.17
C PRO A 386 36.85 -16.32 0.25
N ILE A 387 37.28 -15.50 1.21
CA ILE A 387 36.79 -15.58 2.59
C ILE A 387 35.27 -15.30 2.61
N PRO A 388 34.46 -16.09 3.36
CA PRO A 388 33.02 -15.85 3.45
C PRO A 388 32.69 -14.45 3.97
N ILE A 389 31.91 -13.69 3.20
CA ILE A 389 31.42 -12.38 3.63
C ILE A 389 30.26 -12.57 4.62
N PRO A 390 30.34 -12.03 5.85
CA PRO A 390 29.28 -12.19 6.83
C PRO A 390 28.00 -11.44 6.39
N VAL A 391 26.84 -12.04 6.69
CA VAL A 391 25.54 -11.40 6.49
C VAL A 391 25.09 -10.76 7.81
N PRO A 392 24.99 -9.42 7.88
CA PRO A 392 24.61 -8.73 9.11
C PRO A 392 23.14 -8.97 9.47
N ARG A 393 22.78 -8.64 10.72
CA ARG A 393 21.39 -8.67 11.16
C ARG A 393 20.57 -7.62 10.41
N LYS A 394 19.32 -7.96 10.11
CA LYS A 394 18.34 -7.01 9.55
C LYS A 394 17.98 -5.95 10.58
N TYR A 395 17.62 -4.77 10.11
CA TYR A 395 17.11 -3.72 10.97
C TYR A 395 15.67 -4.02 11.43
N ASP A 396 15.30 -3.45 12.56
CA ASP A 396 13.93 -3.35 13.07
C ASP A 396 13.60 -1.89 13.43
N ARG A 397 12.36 -1.66 13.90
CA ARG A 397 11.87 -0.31 14.21
C ARG A 397 12.69 0.41 15.29
N THR A 398 13.30 -0.32 16.22
CA THR A 398 14.06 0.25 17.36
C THR A 398 15.47 0.69 16.99
N ASP A 399 15.95 0.30 15.81
CA ASP A 399 17.24 0.74 15.27
C ASP A 399 17.21 2.17 14.74
N TYR A 400 16.02 2.74 14.51
CA TYR A 400 15.86 4.06 13.92
C TYR A 400 15.48 5.08 15.00
N GLN A 401 16.03 6.29 14.89
CA GLN A 401 15.73 7.41 15.78
C GLN A 401 14.25 7.80 15.73
N ARG A 402 13.58 7.57 14.59
CA ARG A 402 12.20 7.95 14.36
C ARG A 402 11.42 6.88 13.56
N PRO A 403 10.13 6.66 13.86
CA PRO A 403 9.29 5.72 13.11
C PRO A 403 9.19 6.04 11.61
N GLU A 404 9.22 7.32 11.25
CA GLU A 404 9.14 7.78 9.86
C GLU A 404 10.34 7.28 9.04
N PHE A 405 11.54 7.30 9.64
CA PHE A 405 12.75 6.77 8.99
C PHE A 405 12.63 5.27 8.76
N TRP A 406 12.10 4.52 9.75
CA TRP A 406 11.81 3.10 9.57
C TRP A 406 10.83 2.85 8.44
N SER A 407 9.76 3.63 8.32
CA SER A 407 8.80 3.47 7.22
C SER A 407 9.42 3.72 5.84
N LEU A 408 10.40 4.63 5.76
CA LEU A 408 11.10 4.98 4.52
C LEU A 408 12.26 4.03 4.19
N ARG A 409 12.81 3.28 5.17
CA ARG A 409 14.04 2.48 4.99
C ARG A 409 13.85 0.97 5.20
N GLY A 410 13.00 0.58 6.15
CA GLY A 410 12.64 -0.81 6.42
C GLY A 410 13.80 -1.72 6.85
N LYS A 411 13.57 -3.03 6.75
CA LYS A 411 14.45 -4.09 7.30
C LYS A 411 15.85 -4.14 6.69
N LEU A 412 16.04 -3.55 5.52
CA LEU A 412 17.28 -3.59 4.74
C LEU A 412 17.87 -2.20 4.49
N ASP A 413 17.30 -1.16 5.12
CA ASP A 413 17.70 0.23 4.90
C ASP A 413 17.70 0.66 3.42
N VAL A 414 16.68 0.23 2.67
CA VAL A 414 16.51 0.57 1.25
C VAL A 414 15.85 1.95 1.18
N PRO A 415 16.51 2.97 0.58
CA PRO A 415 15.94 4.32 0.47
C PRO A 415 14.60 4.35 -0.27
N LYS A 416 13.59 4.98 0.33
CA LYS A 416 12.29 5.28 -0.29
C LYS A 416 11.85 6.73 -0.10
N GLU A 417 12.69 7.52 0.57
CA GLU A 417 12.46 8.94 0.77
C GLU A 417 12.59 9.72 -0.55
N ARG A 418 11.84 10.83 -0.65
CA ARG A 418 11.88 11.73 -1.81
C ARG A 418 12.91 12.83 -1.61
N PHE A 419 13.20 13.16 -0.36
CA PHE A 419 14.08 14.26 0.01
C PHE A 419 15.20 13.81 0.96
N ILE A 420 16.33 14.47 0.84
CA ILE A 420 17.45 14.37 1.77
C ILE A 420 17.33 15.53 2.74
N ALA A 421 17.43 15.30 4.05
CA ALA A 421 17.58 16.38 5.02
C ALA A 421 19.06 16.56 5.39
N PHE A 422 19.64 17.71 5.07
CA PHE A 422 21.02 18.09 5.42
C PHE A 422 21.07 18.61 6.85
N THR A 423 20.80 17.71 7.80
CA THR A 423 20.79 18.01 9.23
C THR A 423 22.18 18.27 9.80
N GLU A 424 23.23 17.94 9.04
CA GLU A 424 24.62 18.09 9.42
C GLU A 424 25.22 19.47 9.10
N VAL A 425 24.45 20.34 8.45
CA VAL A 425 24.85 21.71 8.14
C VAL A 425 24.51 22.62 9.34
N PRO A 426 25.50 23.18 10.06
CA PRO A 426 25.25 24.06 11.19
C PRO A 426 24.80 25.48 10.75
N PRO A 427 24.14 26.26 11.61
CA PRO A 427 23.99 27.71 11.40
C PRO A 427 25.38 28.38 11.33
N PRO A 428 25.61 29.40 10.47
CA PRO A 428 24.65 30.29 9.80
C PRO A 428 24.16 29.82 8.43
N VAL A 429 24.79 28.81 7.81
CA VAL A 429 24.35 28.26 6.51
C VAL A 429 23.06 27.43 6.68
N GLY A 430 22.85 26.85 7.87
CA GLY A 430 21.68 26.05 8.24
C GLY A 430 20.74 26.69 9.26
N GLU A 431 20.48 28.01 9.20
CA GLU A 431 19.45 28.65 10.08
C GLU A 431 18.10 27.92 10.04
N GLU A 432 17.77 27.37 8.88
CA GLU A 432 16.75 26.33 8.70
C GLU A 432 17.39 25.08 8.10
N THR A 433 16.85 23.90 8.42
CA THR A 433 17.28 22.65 7.78
C THR A 433 17.12 22.75 6.27
N LEU A 434 18.22 22.48 5.57
CA LEU A 434 18.27 22.39 4.12
C LEU A 434 17.81 20.99 3.67
N TYR A 435 17.14 20.96 2.52
CA TYR A 435 16.67 19.73 1.87
C TYR A 435 17.24 19.61 0.46
N GLY A 436 17.44 18.38 0.01
CA GLY A 436 17.83 18.05 -1.35
C GLY A 436 16.88 17.04 -1.96
N TRP A 437 16.91 16.88 -3.29
CA TRP A 437 16.20 15.79 -3.95
C TRP A 437 16.96 14.47 -3.76
N ALA A 438 16.27 13.42 -3.31
CA ALA A 438 16.90 12.13 -3.05
C ALA A 438 17.39 11.41 -4.32
N GLY A 439 16.88 11.81 -5.50
CA GLY A 439 17.27 11.24 -6.79
C GLY A 439 18.54 11.83 -7.41
N TRP A 440 19.23 12.77 -6.75
CA TRP A 440 20.55 13.22 -7.19
C TRP A 440 21.52 12.04 -7.30
N THR A 441 22.38 12.07 -8.31
CA THR A 441 23.46 11.08 -8.40
C THR A 441 24.41 11.23 -7.21
N HIS A 442 25.20 10.20 -6.90
CA HIS A 442 26.16 10.29 -5.80
C HIS A 442 27.16 11.42 -6.04
N ARG A 443 27.55 11.63 -7.30
CA ARG A 443 28.40 12.74 -7.72
C ARG A 443 27.74 14.11 -7.54
N GLU A 444 26.47 14.26 -7.90
CA GLU A 444 25.72 15.51 -7.69
C GLU A 444 25.59 15.84 -6.19
N ARG A 445 25.22 14.85 -5.37
CA ARG A 445 25.10 15.01 -3.91
C ARG A 445 26.44 15.35 -3.26
N ALA A 446 27.55 14.73 -3.68
CA ALA A 446 28.88 15.06 -3.19
C ALA A 446 29.29 16.51 -3.50
N ARG A 447 28.98 17.01 -4.71
CA ARG A 447 29.22 18.42 -5.07
C ARG A 447 28.40 19.38 -4.21
N VAL A 448 27.13 19.06 -3.95
CA VAL A 448 26.29 19.88 -3.07
C VAL A 448 26.90 19.98 -1.67
N LEU A 449 27.39 18.86 -1.11
CA LEU A 449 28.03 18.85 0.19
C LEU A 449 29.34 19.64 0.22
N LEU A 450 30.18 19.56 -0.84
CA LEU A 450 31.39 20.38 -0.96
C LEU A 450 31.08 21.87 -1.07
N ALA A 451 30.06 22.26 -1.84
CA ALA A 451 29.63 23.65 -1.94
C ALA A 451 29.08 24.18 -0.61
N LEU A 452 28.37 23.35 0.16
CA LEU A 452 27.91 23.70 1.51
C LEU A 452 29.09 23.87 2.47
N ASP A 453 30.11 23.02 2.35
CA ASP A 453 31.33 23.10 3.14
C ASP A 453 32.14 24.38 2.86
N GLU A 454 32.26 24.77 1.58
CA GLU A 454 32.85 26.05 1.17
C GLU A 454 32.10 27.25 1.76
N GLN A 455 30.76 27.21 1.78
CA GLN A 455 29.96 28.26 2.43
C GLN A 455 30.20 28.32 3.94
N LEU A 456 30.32 27.17 4.61
CA LEU A 456 30.63 27.09 6.04
C LEU A 456 32.03 27.63 6.34
N GLU A 457 33.01 27.34 5.49
CA GLU A 457 34.35 27.91 5.57
C GLU A 457 34.34 29.43 5.45
N ASN A 458 33.66 29.96 4.43
CA ASN A 458 33.52 31.39 4.21
C ASN A 458 32.79 32.10 5.37
N ALA A 459 31.91 31.38 6.07
CA ALA A 459 31.23 31.85 7.27
C ALA A 459 32.08 31.72 8.56
N GLY A 460 33.31 31.21 8.48
CA GLY A 460 34.23 31.04 9.61
C GLY A 460 33.86 29.88 10.53
N VAL A 461 33.10 28.90 10.06
CA VAL A 461 32.70 27.73 10.86
C VAL A 461 33.92 26.82 11.08
N PRO A 462 34.23 26.43 12.34
CA PRO A 462 35.36 25.56 12.64
C PRO A 462 35.27 24.21 11.90
N VAL A 463 36.43 23.67 11.49
CA VAL A 463 36.52 22.38 10.79
C VAL A 463 35.82 21.25 11.56
N ALA A 464 35.92 21.26 12.89
CA ALA A 464 35.28 20.25 13.72
C ALA A 464 33.74 20.28 13.61
N ASP A 465 33.13 21.44 13.39
CA ASP A 465 31.67 21.56 13.18
C ASP A 465 31.25 21.12 11.77
N ARG A 466 32.20 21.06 10.82
CA ARG A 466 32.00 20.64 9.42
C ARG A 466 32.16 19.13 9.20
N TYR A 467 32.59 18.36 10.20
CA TYR A 467 32.85 16.91 10.06
C TYR A 467 31.65 16.12 9.53
N GLY A 468 30.42 16.47 9.90
CA GLY A 468 29.22 15.81 9.38
C GLY A 468 29.06 15.98 7.86
N VAL A 469 29.29 17.19 7.35
CA VAL A 469 29.23 17.51 5.91
C VAL A 469 30.33 16.76 5.15
N MET A 470 31.56 16.82 5.66
CA MET A 470 32.71 16.12 5.08
C MET A 470 32.56 14.60 5.09
N HIS A 471 31.97 14.04 6.16
CA HIS A 471 31.64 12.62 6.19
C HIS A 471 30.64 12.26 5.09
N GLY A 472 29.66 13.11 4.82
CA GLY A 472 28.72 12.92 3.71
C GLY A 472 29.44 12.76 2.37
N VAL A 473 30.42 13.61 2.08
CA VAL A 473 31.26 13.49 0.86
C VAL A 473 32.06 12.20 0.89
N TRP A 474 32.76 11.94 2.00
CA TRP A 474 33.63 10.78 2.17
C TRP A 474 32.89 9.45 1.98
N PHE A 475 31.70 9.33 2.56
CA PHE A 475 30.83 8.17 2.45
C PHE A 475 30.38 7.91 1.00
N LEU A 476 30.20 8.97 0.21
CA LEU A 476 29.74 8.85 -1.17
C LEU A 476 30.85 8.41 -2.14
N LEU A 477 32.13 8.54 -1.79
CA LEU A 477 33.25 8.33 -2.71
C LEU A 477 33.26 6.98 -3.45
N PRO A 478 32.99 5.82 -2.81
CA PRO A 478 32.95 4.54 -3.53
C PRO A 478 31.89 4.53 -4.64
N TYR A 479 30.74 5.14 -4.38
CA TYR A 479 29.63 5.21 -5.32
C TYR A 479 29.86 6.27 -6.40
N VAL A 480 30.51 7.39 -6.07
CA VAL A 480 30.98 8.37 -7.07
C VAL A 480 31.95 7.71 -8.04
N ALA A 481 32.79 6.78 -7.58
CA ALA A 481 33.76 6.08 -8.42
C ALA A 481 33.10 5.17 -9.47
N TRP A 482 31.86 4.71 -9.25
CA TRP A 482 31.06 4.01 -10.26
C TRP A 482 30.68 4.94 -11.43
N GLU A 483 30.43 6.23 -11.15
CA GLU A 483 30.11 7.24 -12.17
C GLU A 483 31.39 7.83 -12.81
N SER A 484 32.40 8.13 -12.00
CA SER A 484 33.66 8.76 -12.43
C SER A 484 34.78 8.57 -11.41
N GLN A 485 35.77 7.76 -11.76
CA GLN A 485 36.98 7.53 -10.95
C GLN A 485 37.78 8.81 -10.69
N ASP A 486 37.86 9.72 -11.66
CA ASP A 486 38.58 10.99 -11.50
C ASP A 486 37.84 11.92 -10.54
N ALA A 487 36.52 12.06 -10.66
CA ALA A 487 35.74 12.85 -9.70
C ALA A 487 35.86 12.31 -8.27
N ALA A 488 35.86 10.99 -8.08
CA ALA A 488 36.08 10.39 -6.78
C ALA A 488 37.49 10.65 -6.23
N ARG A 489 38.51 10.76 -7.10
CA ARG A 489 39.88 11.10 -6.71
C ARG A 489 39.99 12.57 -6.30
N ASP A 490 39.37 13.47 -7.06
CA ASP A 490 39.37 14.91 -6.79
C ASP A 490 38.65 15.20 -5.47
N PHE A 491 37.42 14.72 -5.29
CA PHE A 491 36.68 14.90 -4.03
C PHE A 491 37.40 14.28 -2.82
N ARG A 492 38.13 13.17 -3.03
CA ARG A 492 38.96 12.58 -1.99
C ARG A 492 40.12 13.50 -1.60
N ALA A 493 40.78 14.11 -2.58
CA ALA A 493 41.85 15.06 -2.34
C ALA A 493 41.35 16.30 -1.59
N ASP A 494 40.19 16.83 -1.99
CA ASP A 494 39.53 17.96 -1.33
C ASP A 494 39.28 17.66 0.15
N VAL A 495 38.61 16.54 0.47
CA VAL A 495 38.35 16.14 1.86
C VAL A 495 39.66 15.93 2.64
N LYS A 496 40.66 15.24 2.06
CA LYS A 496 41.95 15.02 2.71
C LYS A 496 42.71 16.31 3.01
N SER A 497 42.59 17.32 2.17
CA SER A 497 43.23 18.62 2.40
C SER A 497 42.71 19.31 3.66
N ILE A 498 41.47 19.00 4.07
CA ILE A 498 40.79 19.60 5.23
C ILE A 498 40.99 18.75 6.51
N VAL A 499 40.81 17.42 6.42
CA VAL A 499 40.80 16.53 7.60
C VAL A 499 41.97 15.55 7.69
N GLY A 500 42.91 15.61 6.74
CA GLY A 500 44.10 14.77 6.69
C GLY A 500 43.92 13.46 5.92
N GLU A 501 45.02 12.70 5.79
CA GLU A 501 45.11 11.51 4.91
C GLU A 501 44.13 10.37 5.24
N ALA A 502 43.70 10.28 6.50
CA ALA A 502 42.74 9.27 6.94
C ALA A 502 41.30 9.58 6.49
N GLY A 503 41.03 10.79 5.98
CA GLY A 503 39.66 11.26 5.75
C GLY A 503 38.90 11.47 7.07
N VAL A 504 37.57 11.50 6.99
CA VAL A 504 36.74 11.68 8.19
C VAL A 504 36.62 10.35 8.94
N THR A 505 37.15 10.32 10.16
CA THR A 505 37.13 9.12 11.01
C THR A 505 35.81 8.99 11.80
N GLU A 506 35.48 7.78 12.26
CA GLU A 506 34.33 7.58 13.15
C GLU A 506 34.44 8.38 14.46
N ALA A 507 35.66 8.60 14.97
CA ALA A 507 35.87 9.43 16.16
C ALA A 507 35.49 10.90 15.90
N MET A 508 35.91 11.46 14.75
CA MET A 508 35.53 12.82 14.33
C MET A 508 34.01 12.93 14.15
N LEU A 509 33.38 11.93 13.53
CA LEU A 509 31.94 11.93 13.31
C LEU A 509 31.14 11.77 14.60
N ALA A 510 31.60 10.95 15.55
CA ALA A 510 30.99 10.81 16.87
C ALA A 510 31.13 12.08 17.71
N GLU A 511 32.29 12.75 17.65
CA GLU A 511 32.51 14.06 18.28
C GLU A 511 31.52 15.11 17.74
N TRP A 512 31.35 15.14 16.42
CA TRP A 512 30.38 16.00 15.75
C TRP A 512 28.94 15.69 16.20
N ALA A 513 28.55 14.41 16.21
CA ALA A 513 27.21 13.98 16.61
C ALA A 513 26.91 14.31 18.08
N GLY A 514 27.94 14.32 18.94
CA GLY A 514 27.81 14.75 20.34
C GLY A 514 27.52 16.24 20.51
N ARG A 515 28.06 17.09 19.62
CA ARG A 515 27.82 18.55 19.61
C ARG A 515 26.51 18.92 18.92
N PHE A 516 26.13 18.18 17.89
CA PHE A 516 24.94 18.44 17.07
C PHE A 516 23.96 17.26 17.12
N PRO A 517 23.33 16.97 18.28
CA PRO A 517 22.38 15.88 18.36
C PRO A 517 21.12 16.18 17.53
N LEU A 518 20.48 15.12 17.00
CA LEU A 518 19.20 15.25 16.31
C LEU A 518 18.19 15.98 17.20
N ALA A 519 17.59 17.05 16.68
CA ALA A 519 16.56 17.78 17.38
C ALA A 519 15.40 16.84 17.77
N LYS A 520 15.02 16.87 19.06
CA LYS A 520 13.85 16.13 19.53
C LYS A 520 12.60 16.64 18.80
N PRO A 521 11.66 15.76 18.40
CA PRO A 521 10.39 16.21 17.86
C PRO A 521 9.74 17.19 18.84
N ARG A 522 9.30 18.36 18.36
CA ARG A 522 8.42 19.22 19.17
C ARG A 522 7.19 18.37 19.53
N ALA A 523 6.87 18.24 20.81
CA ALA A 523 5.68 17.53 21.24
C ALA A 523 4.48 18.17 20.55
N GLY A 524 3.93 17.50 19.53
CA GLY A 524 2.77 17.98 18.81
C GLY A 524 1.64 18.15 19.81
N GLY A 525 1.17 19.38 19.98
CA GLY A 525 -0.04 19.67 20.73
C GLY A 525 -1.19 18.94 20.04
N ARG A 526 -1.50 17.72 20.49
CA ARG A 526 -2.78 17.09 20.19
C ARG A 526 -3.83 18.03 20.74
N GLY A 527 -4.49 18.77 19.84
CA GLY A 527 -5.75 19.43 20.14
C GLY A 527 -6.63 18.41 20.83
N LYS A 528 -6.98 18.67 22.08
CA LYS A 528 -8.01 17.92 22.79
C LYS A 528 -9.30 18.09 21.99
N GLY A 529 -9.56 17.14 21.09
CA GLY A 529 -10.90 16.91 20.57
C GLY A 529 -11.77 16.62 21.79
N LYS A 530 -12.58 17.61 22.19
CA LYS A 530 -13.64 17.42 23.18
C LYS A 530 -14.53 16.29 22.66
N LYS A 531 -14.41 15.10 23.25
CA LYS A 531 -15.56 14.19 23.34
C LYS A 531 -16.65 14.98 24.06
N LYS A 532 -17.65 15.46 23.32
CA LYS A 532 -18.94 15.79 23.93
C LYS A 532 -19.74 14.50 23.96
N ALA A 533 -20.31 14.27 25.14
CA ALA A 533 -21.28 13.24 25.47
C ALA A 533 -22.52 13.31 24.59
#